data_AF-A0A2W1ZXB4-F1
#
_entry.id   AF-A0A2W1ZXB4-F1
#
_cell.length_a   1.000
_cell.length_b   1.000
_cell.length_c   1.000
_cell.angle_alpha   90.00
_cell.angle_beta   90.00
_cell.angle_gamma   90.00
#
_symmetry.space_group_name_H-M   'P 1'
#
loop_
_entity.id
_entity.type
_entity.pdbx_description
1 polymer ?
#
loop_
_entity_poly.entity_id
_entity_poly.type
_entity_poly.pdbx_seq_one_letter_code
_entity_poly.pdbx_strand_id
1 'polypeptide(L)' 'MSLTQKLITTLVADLPCETIGPGSGKTVQFGVDGSVYEMDLTNENAEKLREAYADQVAAPRESRA' A
#
# COMPACT_ATOMS: atom_id res chain seq x y z
N MET A 1 -37.67 -22.87 8.28
CA MET A 1 -37.07 -21.88 7.37
C MET A 1 -35.58 -21.88 7.62
N SER A 2 -34.75 -22.15 6.61
CA SER A 2 -33.28 -22.07 6.73
C SER A 2 -32.83 -20.71 6.22
N LEU A 3 -32.04 -20.00 7.02
CA LEU A 3 -31.41 -18.75 6.61
C LEU A 3 -30.05 -19.09 5.99
N THR A 4 -29.81 -18.67 4.75
CA THR A 4 -28.49 -18.81 4.11
C THR A 4 -27.75 -17.48 4.21
N GLN A 5 -26.49 -17.52 4.66
CA GLN A 5 -25.62 -16.35 4.78
C GLN A 5 -24.39 -16.53 3.88
N LYS A 6 -23.90 -15.44 3.28
CA LYS A 6 -22.65 -15.39 2.50
C LYS A 6 -21.75 -14.29 3.06
N LEU A 7 -20.54 -14.66 3.48
CA LEU A 7 -19.48 -13.72 3.87
C LEU A 7 -18.51 -13.54 2.69
N ILE A 8 -18.23 -12.29 2.32
CA ILE A 8 -17.23 -11.93 1.31
C ILE A 8 -16.22 -11.00 1.98
N THR A 9 -14.94 -11.36 1.88
CA THR A 9 -13.83 -10.53 2.35
C THR A 9 -13.11 -9.95 1.14
N THR A 10 -12.88 -8.64 1.16
CA THR A 10 -12.20 -7.90 0.09
C THR A 10 -11.10 -7.05 0.69
N LEU A 11 -9.97 -6.99 0.02
CA LEU A 11 -8.95 -5.97 0.28
C LEU A 11 -9.36 -4.70 -0.48
N VAL A 12 -9.27 -3.55 0.18
CA VAL A 12 -9.57 -2.24 -0.41
C VAL A 12 -8.31 -1.40 -0.26
N ALA A 13 -7.89 -0.74 -1.34
CA ALA A 13 -6.77 0.19 -1.29
C ALA A 13 -7.15 1.41 -0.44
N ASP A 14 -6.18 1.98 0.26
CA ASP A 14 -6.38 3.21 1.01
C ASP A 14 -6.43 4.44 0.08
N LEU A 15 -5.81 4.34 -1.11
CA LEU A 15 -5.83 5.41 -2.12
C LEU A 15 -5.60 4.87 -3.56
N PRO A 16 -6.54 5.16 -4.49
CA PRO A 16 -7.93 5.53 -4.22
C PRO A 16 -8.67 4.38 -3.53
N CYS A 17 -9.77 4.67 -2.82
CA CYS A 17 -10.57 3.65 -2.13
C CYS A 17 -11.27 2.68 -3.10
N GLU A 18 -10.52 1.73 -3.65
CA GLU A 18 -10.96 0.76 -4.66
C GLU A 18 -10.66 -0.68 -4.22
N THR A 19 -11.46 -1.63 -4.70
CA THR A 19 -11.25 -3.05 -4.37
C THR A 19 -10.00 -3.58 -5.07
N ILE A 20 -9.12 -4.23 -4.32
CA ILE A 20 -7.93 -4.90 -4.83
C ILE A 20 -8.26 -6.37 -5.10
N GLY A 21 -8.02 -6.80 -6.34
CA GLY A 21 -8.13 -8.20 -6.73
C GLY A 21 -7.02 -9.08 -6.11
N PRO A 22 -7.22 -10.41 -6.02
CA PRO A 22 -6.19 -11.32 -5.51
C PRO A 22 -4.87 -11.16 -6.27
N GLY A 23 -3.77 -10.89 -5.54
CA GLY A 23 -2.44 -10.70 -6.11
C GLY A 23 -2.21 -9.33 -6.79
N SER A 24 -3.21 -8.44 -6.78
CA SER A 24 -3.15 -7.13 -7.45
C SER A 24 -2.76 -5.97 -6.54
N GLY A 25 -2.39 -6.22 -5.28
CA GLY A 25 -1.97 -5.19 -4.36
C GLY A 25 -0.99 -5.67 -3.31
N LYS A 26 -0.50 -4.71 -2.55
CA LYS A 26 0.49 -4.90 -1.50
C LYS A 26 0.37 -3.81 -0.44
N THR A 27 0.72 -4.13 0.79
CA THR A 27 0.94 -3.15 1.85
C THR A 27 2.32 -2.53 1.66
N VAL A 28 2.39 -1.21 1.58
CA VAL A 28 3.64 -0.44 1.48
C VAL A 28 3.90 0.27 2.80
N GLN A 29 5.09 0.05 3.36
CA GLN A 29 5.58 0.81 4.49
C GLN A 29 6.40 2.01 4.00
N PHE A 30 6.14 3.19 4.54
CA PHE A 30 6.90 4.42 4.24
C PHE A 30 7.00 5.32 5.47
N GLY A 31 7.94 6.27 5.44
CA GLY A 31 8.19 7.18 6.56
C GLY A 31 8.15 8.63 6.15
N VAL A 32 7.51 9.46 6.98
CA VAL A 32 7.46 10.93 6.83
C VAL A 32 7.65 11.54 8.22
N ASP A 33 8.54 12.52 8.34
CA ASP A 33 8.83 13.23 9.59
C ASP A 33 9.14 12.32 10.80
N GLY A 34 9.84 11.22 10.55
CA GLY A 34 10.24 10.25 11.58
C GLY A 34 9.12 9.29 12.02
N SER A 35 7.91 9.44 11.50
CA SER A 35 6.80 8.52 11.70
C SER A 35 6.77 7.46 10.61
N VAL A 36 6.40 6.22 10.97
CA VAL A 36 6.27 5.08 10.04
C VAL A 36 4.79 4.79 9.82
N TYR A 37 4.41 4.67 8.55
CA TYR A 37 3.05 4.39 8.10
C TYR A 37 3.02 3.15 7.21
N GLU A 38 1.86 2.52 7.15
CA GLU A 38 1.56 1.43 6.23
C GLU A 38 0.33 1.80 5.41
N MET A 39 0.28 1.36 4.16
CA MET A 39 -0.81 1.66 3.24
C MET A 39 -1.03 0.53 2.25
N ASP A 40 -2.27 0.10 2.11
CA ASP A 40 -2.68 -0.88 1.12
C ASP A 40 -2.89 -0.18 -0.23
N LEU A 41 -2.13 -0.63 -1.24
CA LEU A 41 -2.16 -0.06 -2.58
C LEU A 41 -2.27 -1.15 -3.63
N THR A 42 -2.85 -0.81 -4.78
CA THR A 42 -2.67 -1.61 -5.98
C THR A 42 -1.19 -1.68 -6.36
N ASN A 43 -0.80 -2.70 -7.11
CA ASN A 43 0.59 -2.86 -7.55
C ASN A 43 1.11 -1.63 -8.30
N GLU A 44 0.26 -1.02 -9.13
CA GLU A 44 0.54 0.20 -9.89
C GLU A 44 0.73 1.41 -8.98
N ASN A 45 -0.17 1.66 -8.02
CA ASN A 45 -0.04 2.80 -7.12
C ASN A 45 1.17 2.65 -6.17
N ALA A 46 1.49 1.42 -5.78
CA ALA A 46 2.68 1.13 -5.02
C ALA A 46 3.97 1.38 -5.82
N GLU A 47 3.95 1.22 -7.15
CA GLU A 47 5.07 1.54 -8.03
C GLU A 47 5.20 3.06 -8.21
N LYS A 48 4.09 3.76 -8.50
CA LYS A 48 4.05 5.24 -8.55
C LYS A 48 4.59 5.89 -7.29
N LEU A 49 4.25 5.35 -6.12
CA LEU A 49 4.78 5.85 -4.84
C LEU A 49 6.31 5.68 -4.78
N ARG A 50 6.86 4.53 -5.19
CA ARG A 50 8.31 4.30 -5.17
C ARG A 50 9.03 5.20 -6.18
N GLU A 51 8.47 5.35 -7.37
CA GLU A 51 9.02 6.21 -8.42
C GLU A 51 9.05 7.68 -7.99
N ALA A 52 7.99 8.15 -7.33
CA ALA A 52 7.91 9.54 -6.84
C ALA A 52 9.02 9.91 -5.84
N TYR A 53 9.59 8.92 -5.13
CA TYR A 53 10.68 9.11 -4.16
C TYR A 53 12.02 8.52 -4.62
N ALA A 54 12.12 8.04 -5.87
CA ALA A 54 13.28 7.29 -6.35
C ALA A 54 14.57 8.13 -6.27
N ASP A 55 14.50 9.41 -6.65
CA ASP A 55 15.65 10.32 -6.64
C ASP A 55 16.17 10.58 -5.20
N GLN A 56 15.26 10.75 -4.24
CA GLN A 56 15.58 10.99 -2.83
C GLN A 56 16.11 9.73 -2.13
N VAL A 57 15.74 8.55 -2.62
CA VAL A 57 16.26 7.26 -2.16
C VAL A 57 17.62 6.96 -2.79
N ALA A 58 17.82 7.31 -4.06
CA ALA A 58 19.08 7.08 -4.77
C ALA A 58 20.21 8.02 -4.33
N ALA A 59 19.87 9.19 -3.77
CA ALA A 59 20.86 10.12 -3.24
C ALA A 59 21.69 9.47 -2.10
N PRO A 60 23.04 9.46 -2.18
CA PRO A 60 23.87 8.92 -1.12
C PRO A 60 23.68 9.73 0.15
N ARG A 61 23.05 9.12 1.16
CA ARG A 61 22.86 9.68 2.50
C ARG A 61 23.09 8.58 3.51
N GLU A 62 23.74 8.92 4.63
CA GLU A 62 23.85 7.98 5.74
C GLU A 62 22.47 7.78 6.35
N SER A 63 22.00 6.54 6.38
CA SER A 63 20.88 6.16 7.23
C SER A 63 21.35 6.35 8.66
N ARG A 64 20.77 7.32 9.38
CA ARG A 64 20.98 7.45 10.81
C ARG A 64 20.37 6.21 11.47
N ALA A 65 21.23 5.28 11.86
CA ALA A 65 20.89 4.09 12.64
C ALA A 65 20.46 4.48 14.06
#